data_AF-A0AAN8WW52-F1
#
_entry.id   AF-A0AAN8WW52-F1
#
_cell.length_a   1.000
_cell.length_b   1.000
_cell.length_c   1.000
_cell.angle_alpha   90.00
_cell.angle_beta   90.00
_cell.angle_gamma   90.00
#
_symmetry.space_group_name_H-M   'P 1'
#
loop_
_entity.id
_entity.type
_entity.pdbx_description
1 polymer ?
#
loop_
_entity_poly.entity_id
_entity_poly.type
_entity_poly.pdbx_seq_one_letter_code
_entity_poly.pdbx_strand_id
1 'polypeptide(L)'
;MAARSTDVSLETNNFDTTISTMPPRPEVTYNWVNITADFFHATKDLQLGELLHDDIFGLFEAMSAIEMMDPKMDAGMMCNRGKKVLNFDQAVKAGALKLNNLTMEELVGIMDSMLACLVTWLEGHSAAQTILTCLYLHKPLSIEDRALRAFSIQTLKLIAIINNIVHSASVFEEEDFQPALYGYGVCSEVTEARAGGMMREVEEELQRAVKATRNRQGEPWDPKMQKQ
;
A
#
# COMPACT_ATOMS: atom_id res chain seq x y z
N MET A 1 27.89 -13.74 35.97
CA MET A 1 29.04 -14.25 35.20
C MET A 1 29.35 -13.18 34.15
N ALA A 2 30.43 -12.43 34.37
CA ALA A 2 30.79 -11.27 33.56
C ALA A 2 31.63 -11.68 32.34
N ALA A 3 31.37 -11.06 31.19
CA ALA A 3 32.25 -11.03 30.02
C ALA A 3 31.91 -9.76 29.23
N ARG A 4 32.67 -8.68 29.45
CA ARG A 4 33.84 -8.21 28.67
C ARG A 4 33.48 -7.52 27.36
N SER A 5 33.64 -6.19 27.43
CA SER A 5 33.77 -5.23 26.34
C SER A 5 34.94 -5.56 25.42
N THR A 6 34.75 -5.39 24.11
CA THR A 6 35.84 -5.22 23.14
C THR A 6 35.44 -4.12 22.16
N ASP A 7 36.13 -2.99 22.30
CA ASP A 7 36.14 -1.85 21.39
C ASP A 7 36.54 -2.27 19.96
N VAL A 8 35.78 -1.79 18.97
CA VAL A 8 36.21 -1.75 17.57
C VAL A 8 36.09 -0.29 17.12
N SER A 9 37.25 0.36 17.00
CA SER A 9 37.40 1.70 16.45
C SER A 9 37.15 1.67 14.95
N LEU A 10 36.24 2.51 14.46
CA LEU A 10 36.03 2.74 13.02
C LEU A 10 36.48 4.17 12.68
N GLU A 11 37.44 4.24 11.77
CA GLU A 11 38.05 5.45 11.21
C GLU A 11 37.01 6.32 10.49
N THR A 12 37.00 7.62 10.81
CA THR A 12 36.16 8.63 10.16
C THR A 12 36.83 9.20 8.92
N ASN A 13 36.34 8.82 7.73
CA ASN A 13 36.66 9.52 6.50
C ASN A 13 35.79 10.78 6.36
N ASN A 14 36.46 11.92 6.26
CA ASN A 14 35.90 13.26 6.19
C ASN A 14 35.48 13.57 4.75
N PHE A 15 34.18 13.71 4.49
CA PHE A 15 33.66 14.27 3.24
C PHE A 15 32.83 15.52 3.57
N ASP A 16 33.46 16.68 3.41
CA ASP A 16 32.80 17.98 3.42
C ASP A 16 31.88 18.09 2.21
N THR A 17 30.57 18.21 2.43
CA THR A 17 29.64 18.76 1.45
C THR A 17 28.65 19.63 2.19
N THR A 18 28.74 20.93 1.93
CA THR A 18 27.94 22.00 2.52
C THR A 18 26.44 21.82 2.21
N ILE A 19 25.71 21.19 3.13
CA ILE A 19 24.25 21.16 3.13
C ILE A 19 23.79 22.25 4.10
N SER A 20 23.02 23.21 3.58
CA SER A 20 22.30 24.22 4.36
C SER A 20 21.50 23.55 5.47
N THR A 21 22.02 23.59 6.69
CA THR A 21 21.43 22.95 7.87
C THR A 21 20.12 23.65 8.23
N MET A 22 19.00 22.94 8.06
CA MET A 22 17.79 23.27 8.80
C MET A 22 18.13 23.28 10.31
N PRO A 23 17.49 24.15 11.11
CA PRO A 23 17.73 24.16 12.55
C PRO A 23 17.49 22.74 13.11
N PRO A 24 18.39 22.23 13.98
CA PRO A 24 18.20 20.93 14.60
C PRO A 24 16.85 20.94 15.31
N ARG A 25 16.01 19.94 15.01
CA ARG A 25 14.77 19.74 15.78
C ARG A 25 15.18 19.68 17.25
N PRO A 26 14.46 20.36 18.16
CA PRO A 26 14.79 20.29 19.58
C PRO A 26 14.85 18.81 19.98
N GLU A 27 16.01 18.38 20.49
CA GLU A 27 16.16 17.04 21.02
C GLU A 27 15.19 16.91 22.19
N VAL A 28 14.09 16.18 21.97
CA VAL A 28 13.15 15.88 23.04
C VAL A 28 13.87 14.93 24.00
N THR A 29 14.41 15.49 25.08
CA THR A 29 15.00 14.72 26.17
C THR A 29 13.87 14.08 26.97
N TYR A 30 13.62 12.80 26.72
CA TYR A 30 12.68 12.01 27.50
C TYR A 30 13.34 11.49 28.79
N ASN A 31 12.72 11.72 29.94
CA ASN A 31 13.14 11.14 31.23
C ASN A 31 12.23 9.95 31.58
N TRP A 32 12.48 8.80 30.95
CA TRP A 32 11.70 7.59 31.20
C TRP A 32 12.01 7.00 32.58
N VAL A 33 10.99 6.83 33.40
CA VAL A 33 11.08 6.16 34.71
C VAL A 33 10.37 4.81 34.61
N ASN A 34 11.02 3.74 35.06
CA ASN A 34 10.40 2.41 35.10
C ASN A 34 9.45 2.32 36.30
N ILE A 35 8.16 2.15 36.02
CA ILE A 35 7.08 2.02 37.01
C ILE A 35 6.47 0.61 37.06
N THR A 36 7.08 -0.38 36.42
CA THR A 36 6.48 -1.73 36.28
C THR A 36 6.18 -2.37 37.64
N ALA A 37 7.11 -2.29 38.59
CA ALA A 37 6.92 -2.89 39.92
C ALA A 37 5.81 -2.18 40.72
N ASP A 38 5.80 -0.85 40.69
CA ASP A 38 4.80 -0.03 41.39
C ASP A 38 3.40 -0.24 40.82
N PHE A 39 3.30 -0.35 39.48
CA PHE A 39 2.04 -0.64 38.79
C PHE A 39 1.47 -1.99 39.22
N PHE A 40 2.25 -3.08 39.15
CA PHE A 40 1.80 -4.41 39.58
C PHE A 40 1.52 -4.50 41.09
N HIS A 41 2.15 -3.66 41.90
CA HIS A 41 1.83 -3.56 43.32
C HIS A 41 0.43 -2.95 43.51
N ALA A 42 0.13 -1.82 42.85
CA ALA A 42 -1.16 -1.15 42.93
C ALA A 42 -2.33 -1.99 42.39
N THR A 43 -2.10 -2.81 41.36
CA THR A 43 -3.16 -3.68 40.80
C THR A 43 -3.66 -4.76 41.76
N LYS A 44 -2.96 -5.03 42.87
CA LYS A 44 -3.39 -6.04 43.86
C LYS A 44 -4.60 -5.61 44.68
N ASP A 45 -4.89 -4.32 44.70
CA ASP A 45 -6.03 -3.76 45.43
C ASP A 45 -7.35 -3.96 44.65
N LEU A 46 -7.29 -4.30 43.36
CA LEU A 46 -8.45 -4.60 42.52
C LEU A 46 -9.03 -5.98 42.85
N GLN A 47 -10.35 -6.04 43.06
CA GLN A 47 -11.09 -7.28 43.26
C GLN A 47 -11.52 -7.90 41.92
N LEU A 48 -11.92 -9.18 41.95
CA LEU A 48 -12.44 -9.86 40.77
C LEU A 48 -13.71 -9.16 40.27
N GLY A 49 -13.68 -8.71 39.01
CA GLY A 49 -14.80 -8.00 38.38
C GLY A 49 -14.70 -6.47 38.46
N GLU A 50 -13.71 -5.92 39.15
CA GLU A 50 -13.41 -4.50 39.13
C GLU A 50 -12.54 -4.13 37.92
N LEU A 51 -12.77 -2.94 37.38
CA LEU A 51 -12.02 -2.38 36.25
C LEU A 51 -11.75 -0.91 36.52
N LEU A 52 -10.48 -0.51 36.44
CA LEU A 52 -10.08 0.89 36.54
C LEU A 52 -10.03 1.50 35.14
N HIS A 53 -10.88 2.47 34.89
CA HIS A 53 -10.88 3.27 33.67
C HIS A 53 -11.37 4.69 33.95
N ASP A 54 -11.20 5.61 33.00
CA ASP A 54 -11.72 6.97 33.11
C ASP A 54 -13.26 6.99 33.00
N ASP A 55 -13.92 7.93 33.68
CA ASP A 55 -15.38 8.05 33.70
C ASP A 55 -15.98 8.26 32.30
N ILE A 56 -15.21 8.82 31.36
CA ILE A 56 -15.64 9.08 29.99
C ILE A 56 -15.45 7.84 29.09
N PHE A 57 -14.62 6.88 29.50
CA PHE A 57 -14.30 5.71 28.68
C PHE A 57 -15.41 4.65 28.75
N GLY A 58 -16.06 4.39 27.61
CA GLY A 58 -17.12 3.39 27.50
C GLY A 58 -16.57 2.00 27.20
N LEU A 59 -17.08 0.96 27.86
CA LEU A 59 -16.66 -0.44 27.60
C LEU A 59 -16.96 -0.93 26.18
N PHE A 60 -17.90 -0.29 25.48
CA PHE A 60 -18.14 -0.57 24.07
C PHE A 60 -16.93 -0.19 23.19
N GLU A 61 -16.20 0.87 23.56
CA GLU A 61 -14.96 1.26 22.87
C GLU A 61 -13.84 0.23 23.11
N ALA A 62 -13.82 -0.40 24.29
CA ALA A 62 -12.88 -1.48 24.58
C ALA A 62 -13.10 -2.71 23.69
N MET A 63 -14.31 -2.91 23.14
CA MET A 63 -14.60 -4.06 22.27
C MET A 63 -13.90 -4.00 20.91
N SER A 64 -13.51 -2.80 20.45
CA SER A 64 -12.76 -2.62 19.20
C SER A 64 -11.24 -2.55 19.42
N ALA A 65 -10.77 -2.65 20.67
CA ALA A 65 -9.36 -2.60 21.01
C ALA A 65 -8.60 -3.79 20.40
N ILE A 66 -7.40 -3.50 19.88
CA ILE A 66 -6.50 -4.52 19.35
C ILE A 66 -5.77 -5.19 20.51
N GLU A 67 -5.90 -6.51 20.63
CA GLU A 67 -5.16 -7.31 21.59
C GLU A 67 -3.77 -7.65 21.04
N MET A 68 -2.72 -7.11 21.67
CA MET A 68 -1.35 -7.43 21.31
C MET A 68 -1.02 -8.89 21.62
N MET A 69 -0.17 -9.50 20.79
CA MET A 69 0.23 -10.90 20.89
C MET A 69 -0.88 -11.93 20.60
N ASP A 70 -2.09 -11.50 20.23
CA ASP A 70 -3.12 -12.42 19.74
C ASP A 70 -2.93 -12.72 18.23
N PRO A 71 -2.88 -14.00 17.80
CA PRO A 71 -2.68 -14.39 16.40
C PRO A 71 -3.67 -13.83 15.37
N LYS A 72 -4.88 -13.43 15.78
CA LYS A 72 -5.94 -12.95 14.89
C LYS A 72 -6.12 -11.44 14.97
N MET A 73 -5.90 -10.84 16.13
CA MET A 73 -6.09 -9.42 16.37
C MET A 73 -4.81 -8.62 16.12
N ASP A 74 -3.63 -9.20 16.36
CA ASP A 74 -2.34 -8.53 16.19
C ASP A 74 -1.74 -8.81 14.80
N ALA A 75 -1.71 -7.79 13.94
CA ALA A 75 -1.09 -7.88 12.62
C ALA A 75 0.44 -8.15 12.68
N GLY A 76 1.10 -7.83 13.79
CA GLY A 76 2.51 -8.14 14.07
C GLY A 76 2.73 -9.61 14.41
N MET A 77 1.70 -10.29 14.91
CA MET A 77 1.67 -11.74 15.11
C MET A 77 1.40 -12.41 13.77
N MET A 78 2.45 -12.56 12.95
CA MET A 78 2.41 -13.30 11.68
C MET A 78 2.20 -14.81 11.89
N CYS A 79 1.17 -15.21 12.62
CA CYS A 79 0.96 -16.55 13.14
C CYS A 79 0.39 -17.55 12.11
N ASN A 80 0.06 -17.13 10.88
CA ASN A 80 -0.59 -18.03 9.92
C ASN A 80 -0.31 -17.82 8.43
N ARG A 81 0.83 -17.20 8.05
CA ARG A 81 1.20 -17.06 6.62
C ARG A 81 2.65 -17.44 6.40
N GLY A 82 2.91 -18.72 6.14
CA GLY A 82 4.24 -19.22 5.72
C GLY A 82 4.79 -18.60 4.42
N LYS A 83 4.07 -17.64 3.81
CA LYS A 83 4.52 -16.83 2.68
C LYS A 83 4.75 -15.40 3.15
N LYS A 84 6.00 -14.94 3.03
CA LYS A 84 6.37 -13.55 3.19
C LYS A 84 5.56 -12.70 2.20
N VAL A 85 4.70 -11.83 2.70
CA VAL A 85 4.02 -10.83 1.87
C VAL A 85 5.07 -9.82 1.42
N LEU A 86 5.23 -9.68 0.11
CA LEU A 86 6.19 -8.75 -0.47
C LEU A 86 5.51 -7.40 -0.69
N ASN A 87 6.15 -6.33 -0.24
CA ASN A 87 5.78 -4.98 -0.67
C ASN A 87 6.28 -4.71 -2.10
N PHE A 88 5.89 -3.59 -2.70
CA PHE A 88 6.29 -3.22 -4.07
C PHE A 88 7.80 -3.34 -4.30
N ASP A 89 8.62 -2.69 -3.46
CA ASP A 89 10.07 -2.66 -3.64
C ASP A 89 10.71 -4.04 -3.47
N GLN A 90 10.19 -4.85 -2.55
CA GLN A 90 10.65 -6.22 -2.34
C GLN A 90 10.25 -7.14 -3.50
N ALA A 91 9.05 -6.98 -4.06
CA ALA A 91 8.56 -7.77 -5.18
C ALA A 91 9.34 -7.47 -6.47
N VAL A 92 9.68 -6.19 -6.69
CA VAL A 92 10.56 -5.77 -7.80
C VAL A 92 11.97 -6.34 -7.63
N LYS A 93 12.57 -6.20 -6.44
CA LYS A 93 13.91 -6.75 -6.15
C LYS A 93 13.98 -8.27 -6.27
N ALA A 94 12.91 -8.96 -5.91
CA ALA A 94 12.79 -10.42 -6.05
C ALA A 94 12.50 -10.88 -7.48
N GLY A 95 12.27 -9.96 -8.43
CA GLY A 95 11.86 -10.28 -9.80
C GLY A 95 10.45 -10.88 -9.92
N ALA A 96 9.65 -10.80 -8.85
CA ALA A 96 8.27 -11.30 -8.81
C ALA A 96 7.27 -10.32 -9.44
N LEU A 97 7.63 -9.02 -9.52
CA LEU A 97 6.83 -7.97 -10.15
C LEU A 97 7.58 -7.40 -11.37
N LYS A 98 7.01 -7.56 -12.56
CA LYS A 98 7.58 -7.03 -13.81
C LYS A 98 7.14 -5.57 -14.01
N LEU A 99 8.08 -4.67 -14.28
CA LEU A 99 7.78 -3.25 -14.56
C LEU A 99 7.79 -2.92 -16.06
N ASN A 100 8.42 -3.79 -16.86
CA ASN A 100 8.57 -3.66 -18.31
C ASN A 100 8.49 -5.03 -18.99
N ASN A 101 8.50 -5.04 -20.33
CA ASN A 101 8.52 -6.25 -21.15
C ASN A 101 7.36 -7.23 -20.82
N LEU A 102 6.20 -6.68 -20.46
CA LEU A 102 4.98 -7.45 -20.26
C LEU A 102 4.42 -7.86 -21.62
N THR A 103 3.99 -9.12 -21.74
CA THR A 103 3.28 -9.55 -22.95
C THR A 103 1.87 -8.98 -22.97
N MET A 104 1.22 -8.97 -24.14
CA MET A 104 -0.15 -8.48 -24.25
C MET A 104 -1.12 -9.31 -23.41
N GLU A 105 -0.89 -10.62 -23.30
CA GLU A 105 -1.67 -11.53 -22.46
C GLU A 105 -1.49 -11.22 -20.98
N GLU A 106 -0.26 -10.93 -20.54
CA GLU A 106 0.02 -10.53 -19.16
C GLU A 106 -0.64 -9.19 -18.82
N LEU A 107 -0.56 -8.20 -19.73
CA LEU A 107 -1.21 -6.90 -19.56
C LEU A 107 -2.73 -7.06 -19.40
N VAL A 108 -3.38 -7.80 -20.30
CA VAL A 108 -4.82 -8.05 -20.23
C VAL A 108 -5.19 -8.78 -18.95
N GLY A 109 -4.43 -9.82 -18.56
CA GLY A 109 -4.69 -10.58 -17.32
C GLY A 109 -4.58 -9.72 -16.06
N ILE A 110 -3.60 -8.82 -16.00
CA ILE A 110 -3.44 -7.86 -14.90
C ILE A 110 -4.61 -6.88 -14.88
N MET A 111 -4.95 -6.28 -16.03
CA MET A 111 -6.06 -5.31 -16.12
C MET A 111 -7.40 -5.93 -15.75
N ASP A 112 -7.68 -7.15 -16.20
CA ASP A 112 -8.90 -7.89 -15.88
C ASP A 112 -8.97 -8.22 -14.38
N SER A 113 -7.87 -8.69 -13.79
CA SER A 113 -7.79 -8.94 -12.34
C SER A 113 -8.02 -7.67 -11.52
N MET A 114 -7.48 -6.53 -11.98
CA MET A 114 -7.70 -5.23 -11.33
C MET A 114 -9.17 -4.80 -11.39
N LEU A 115 -9.83 -4.98 -12.53
CA LEU A 115 -11.26 -4.66 -12.67
C LEU A 115 -12.13 -5.59 -11.82
N ALA A 116 -11.82 -6.89 -11.78
CA ALA A 116 -12.51 -7.84 -10.91
C ALA A 116 -12.38 -7.43 -9.43
N CYS A 117 -11.17 -7.09 -8.98
CA CYS A 117 -10.95 -6.60 -7.61
C CYS A 117 -11.67 -5.27 -7.33
N LEU A 118 -11.78 -4.39 -8.33
CA LEU A 118 -12.55 -3.15 -8.21
C LEU A 118 -14.04 -3.46 -8.00
N VAL A 119 -14.61 -4.39 -8.76
CA VAL A 119 -16.02 -4.81 -8.59
C VAL A 119 -16.24 -5.42 -7.21
N THR A 120 -15.35 -6.30 -6.75
CA THR A 120 -15.45 -6.89 -5.40
C THR A 120 -15.39 -5.83 -4.29
N TRP A 121 -14.61 -4.76 -4.47
CA TRP A 121 -14.63 -3.62 -3.54
C TRP A 121 -16.00 -2.89 -3.54
N LEU A 122 -16.62 -2.73 -4.70
CA LEU A 122 -17.95 -2.12 -4.82
C LEU A 122 -19.08 -2.99 -4.24
N GLU A 123 -18.85 -4.30 -4.11
CA GLU A 123 -19.76 -5.23 -3.43
C GLU A 123 -19.66 -5.18 -1.89
N GLY A 124 -18.82 -4.31 -1.33
CA GLY A 124 -18.74 -4.06 0.11
C GLY A 124 -17.48 -4.60 0.80
N HIS A 125 -16.63 -5.36 0.09
CA HIS A 125 -15.38 -5.87 0.67
C HIS A 125 -14.34 -4.77 0.90
N SER A 126 -13.44 -4.94 1.87
CA SER A 126 -12.37 -3.97 2.15
C SER A 126 -11.43 -3.76 0.96
N ALA A 127 -11.13 -2.50 0.63
CA ALA A 127 -10.14 -2.15 -0.40
C ALA A 127 -8.76 -2.79 -0.15
N ALA A 128 -8.34 -2.89 1.12
CA ALA A 128 -7.07 -3.51 1.51
C ALA A 128 -7.00 -5.01 1.20
N GLN A 129 -8.16 -5.67 1.07
CA GLN A 129 -8.27 -7.10 0.79
C GLN A 129 -8.58 -7.40 -0.69
N THR A 130 -8.95 -6.37 -1.47
CA THR A 130 -9.34 -6.49 -2.88
C THR A 130 -8.40 -5.69 -3.77
N ILE A 131 -8.78 -4.48 -4.19
CA ILE A 131 -8.08 -3.69 -5.21
C ILE A 131 -6.68 -3.26 -4.78
N LEU A 132 -6.46 -2.94 -3.50
CA LEU A 132 -5.15 -2.54 -2.99
C LEU A 132 -4.19 -3.72 -2.79
N THR A 133 -4.62 -4.96 -3.05
CA THR A 133 -3.70 -6.10 -3.15
C THR A 133 -2.84 -6.03 -4.41
N CYS A 134 -3.26 -5.27 -5.42
CA CYS A 134 -2.49 -5.03 -6.64
C CYS A 134 -1.32 -4.07 -6.36
N LEU A 135 -0.09 -4.61 -6.37
CA LEU A 135 1.12 -3.83 -6.10
C LEU A 135 1.35 -2.71 -7.13
N TYR A 136 0.88 -2.84 -8.37
CA TYR A 136 1.00 -1.79 -9.39
C TYR A 136 0.34 -0.47 -8.98
N LEU A 137 -0.71 -0.53 -8.14
CA LEU A 137 -1.41 0.65 -7.63
C LEU A 137 -0.64 1.39 -6.53
N HIS A 138 0.37 0.76 -5.93
CA HIS A 138 1.11 1.36 -4.82
C HIS A 138 2.13 2.40 -5.31
N LYS A 139 2.78 2.13 -6.45
CA LYS A 139 3.76 3.04 -7.08
C LYS A 139 3.59 3.06 -8.61
N PRO A 140 2.47 3.60 -9.11
CA PRO A 140 2.15 3.55 -10.55
C PRO A 140 3.18 4.30 -11.42
N LEU A 141 3.82 5.35 -10.88
CA LEU A 141 4.84 6.13 -11.61
C LEU A 141 6.16 5.36 -11.82
N SER A 142 6.40 4.30 -11.05
CA SER A 142 7.57 3.44 -11.20
C SER A 142 7.39 2.38 -12.29
N ILE A 143 6.20 2.25 -12.88
CA ILE A 143 5.91 1.31 -13.97
C ILE A 143 6.47 1.88 -15.27
N GLU A 144 7.28 1.10 -15.97
CA GLU A 144 7.90 1.52 -17.24
C GLU A 144 6.95 1.32 -18.42
N ASP A 145 6.17 0.22 -18.41
CA ASP A 145 5.15 -0.05 -19.42
C ASP A 145 4.08 1.05 -19.45
N ARG A 146 3.92 1.68 -20.62
CA ARG A 146 3.05 2.86 -20.78
C ARG A 146 1.58 2.52 -20.57
N ALA A 147 1.13 1.36 -21.05
CA ALA A 147 -0.26 0.95 -20.97
C ALA A 147 -0.64 0.61 -19.53
N LEU A 148 0.16 -0.20 -18.85
CA LEU A 148 -0.08 -0.55 -17.46
C LEU A 148 0.03 0.66 -16.52
N ARG A 149 0.99 1.57 -16.77
CA ARG A 149 1.11 2.81 -16.01
C ARG A 149 -0.13 3.69 -16.16
N ALA A 150 -0.57 3.95 -17.39
CA ALA A 150 -1.75 4.77 -17.64
C ALA A 150 -3.00 4.16 -16.99
N PHE A 151 -3.18 2.84 -17.16
CA PHE A 151 -4.29 2.11 -16.57
C PHE A 151 -4.28 2.18 -15.03
N SER A 152 -3.13 1.91 -14.40
CA SER A 152 -3.00 1.94 -12.95
C SER A 152 -3.30 3.32 -12.35
N ILE A 153 -2.82 4.39 -13.00
CA ILE A 153 -3.13 5.77 -12.58
C ILE A 153 -4.62 6.04 -12.73
N GLN A 154 -5.22 5.67 -13.87
CA GLN A 154 -6.64 5.87 -14.12
C GLN A 154 -7.52 5.09 -13.12
N THR A 155 -7.13 3.87 -12.75
CA THR A 155 -7.81 3.07 -11.73
C THR A 155 -7.78 3.77 -10.37
N LEU A 156 -6.63 4.34 -9.95
CA LEU A 156 -6.57 5.12 -8.71
C LEU A 156 -7.50 6.34 -8.75
N LYS A 157 -7.54 7.06 -9.88
CA LYS A 157 -8.48 8.19 -10.05
C LYS A 157 -9.93 7.72 -9.95
N LEU A 158 -10.26 6.60 -10.58
CA LEU A 158 -11.59 6.02 -10.52
C LEU A 158 -11.99 5.64 -9.08
N ILE A 159 -11.09 4.99 -8.33
CA ILE A 159 -11.29 4.66 -6.91
C ILE A 159 -11.56 5.93 -6.11
N ALA A 160 -10.75 6.98 -6.28
CA ALA A 160 -10.93 8.24 -5.57
C ALA A 160 -12.27 8.91 -5.90
N ILE A 161 -12.68 8.93 -7.18
CA ILE A 161 -13.96 9.48 -7.61
C ILE A 161 -15.13 8.69 -7.00
N ILE A 162 -15.10 7.37 -7.08
CA ILE A 162 -16.13 6.51 -6.48
C ILE A 162 -16.23 6.78 -4.98
N ASN A 163 -15.09 6.79 -4.29
CA ASN A 163 -15.02 7.02 -2.86
C ASN A 163 -15.60 8.40 -2.50
N ASN A 164 -15.28 9.45 -3.26
CA ASN A 164 -15.85 10.79 -3.07
C ASN A 164 -17.38 10.81 -3.29
N ILE A 165 -17.89 10.09 -4.29
CA ILE A 165 -19.33 10.00 -4.56
C ILE A 165 -20.04 9.33 -3.39
N VAL A 166 -19.52 8.19 -2.91
CA VAL A 166 -20.12 7.45 -1.80
C VAL A 166 -20.14 8.29 -0.52
N HIS A 167 -19.02 8.96 -0.19
CA HIS A 167 -18.97 9.89 0.93
C HIS A 167 -19.96 11.04 0.80
N SER A 168 -20.04 11.65 -0.39
CA SER A 168 -20.94 12.78 -0.65
C SER A 168 -22.41 12.36 -0.56
N ALA A 169 -22.73 11.14 -0.97
CA ALA A 169 -24.08 10.60 -0.86
C ALA A 169 -24.46 10.31 0.60
N SER A 170 -23.48 9.99 1.47
CA SER A 170 -23.70 9.57 2.86
C SER A 170 -24.69 8.39 2.97
N VAL A 171 -24.72 7.53 1.96
CA VAL A 171 -25.57 6.32 1.89
C VAL A 171 -24.67 5.08 1.95
N PHE A 172 -23.94 4.91 3.05
CA PHE A 172 -23.19 3.69 3.30
C PHE A 172 -23.20 3.39 4.80
N GLU A 173 -23.67 2.21 5.18
CA GLU A 173 -23.26 1.58 6.42
C GLU A 173 -22.05 0.69 6.13
N GLU A 174 -21.19 0.40 7.12
CA GLU A 174 -19.96 -0.39 6.91
C GLU A 174 -20.23 -1.83 6.43
N GLU A 175 -21.48 -2.27 6.41
CA GLU A 175 -21.96 -3.50 5.77
C GLU A 175 -22.10 -3.36 4.25
N ASP A 176 -22.53 -2.19 3.76
CA ASP A 176 -22.81 -1.94 2.34
C ASP A 176 -21.54 -1.55 1.57
N PHE A 177 -20.68 -0.75 2.20
CA PHE A 177 -19.46 -0.27 1.57
C PHE A 177 -18.38 0.09 2.59
N GLN A 178 -17.16 -0.37 2.34
CA GLN A 178 -16.00 -0.04 3.15
C GLN A 178 -15.16 1.07 2.47
N PRO A 179 -15.31 2.35 2.89
CA PRO A 179 -14.62 3.48 2.27
C PRO A 179 -13.14 3.59 2.60
N ALA A 180 -12.64 2.86 3.59
CA ALA A 180 -11.25 3.00 4.04
C ALA A 180 -10.24 2.63 2.93
N LEU A 181 -9.45 3.62 2.51
CA LEU A 181 -8.40 3.46 1.49
C LEU A 181 -6.97 3.45 2.05
N TYR A 182 -6.80 3.62 3.37
CA TYR A 182 -5.52 3.50 4.07
C TYR A 182 -4.38 4.36 3.50
N GLY A 183 -4.70 5.53 2.94
CA GLY A 183 -3.73 6.46 2.34
C GLY A 183 -3.32 6.13 0.89
N TYR A 184 -3.87 5.07 0.29
CA TYR A 184 -3.66 4.72 -1.12
C TYR A 184 -4.85 5.23 -1.94
N GLY A 185 -4.64 6.02 -3.00
CA GLY A 185 -5.80 6.35 -3.85
C GLY A 185 -5.68 7.59 -4.71
N VAL A 186 -4.82 8.55 -4.38
CA VAL A 186 -4.94 9.86 -5.03
C VAL A 186 -3.93 10.06 -6.16
N CYS A 187 -2.74 9.43 -6.17
CA CYS A 187 -1.66 9.72 -7.14
C CYS A 187 -1.65 11.22 -7.49
N SER A 188 -1.43 12.05 -6.46
CA SER A 188 -1.62 13.50 -6.51
C SER A 188 -0.75 14.19 -7.56
N GLU A 189 0.33 13.54 -7.98
CA GLU A 189 1.27 13.99 -9.00
C GLU A 189 0.64 14.08 -10.41
N VAL A 190 -0.46 13.37 -10.65
CA VAL A 190 -1.14 13.32 -11.94
C VAL A 190 -2.57 13.83 -11.79
N THR A 191 -2.99 14.81 -12.59
CA THR A 191 -4.38 15.30 -12.57
C THR A 191 -5.32 14.30 -13.26
N GLU A 192 -6.62 14.36 -12.97
CA GLU A 192 -7.63 13.52 -13.65
C GLU A 192 -7.62 13.73 -15.17
N ALA A 193 -7.53 14.99 -15.62
CA ALA A 193 -7.42 15.33 -17.03
C ALA A 193 -6.17 14.71 -17.69
N ARG A 194 -5.03 14.73 -16.99
CA ARG A 194 -3.79 14.12 -17.48
C ARG A 194 -3.90 12.59 -17.51
N ALA A 195 -4.49 11.97 -16.49
CA ALA A 195 -4.72 10.52 -16.46
C ALA A 195 -5.59 10.08 -17.65
N GLY A 196 -6.68 10.80 -17.92
CA GLY A 196 -7.53 10.56 -19.09
C GLY A 196 -6.80 10.76 -20.42
N GLY A 197 -5.92 11.78 -20.51
CA GLY A 197 -5.06 12.00 -21.68
C GLY A 197 -4.09 10.85 -21.93
N MET A 198 -3.41 10.37 -20.89
CA MET A 198 -2.49 9.22 -20.97
C MET A 198 -3.21 7.95 -21.46
N MET A 199 -4.43 7.70 -20.98
CA MET A 199 -5.23 6.56 -21.44
C MET A 199 -5.59 6.67 -22.93
N ARG A 200 -5.97 7.86 -23.40
CA ARG A 200 -6.28 8.10 -24.81
C ARG A 200 -5.06 7.90 -25.71
N GLU A 201 -3.90 8.41 -25.30
CA GLU A 201 -2.66 8.23 -26.06
C GLU A 201 -2.30 6.74 -26.22
N VAL A 202 -2.41 5.96 -25.14
CA VAL A 202 -2.19 4.51 -25.17
C VAL A 202 -3.19 3.81 -26.07
N GLU A 203 -4.47 4.16 -25.98
CA GLU A 203 -5.53 3.58 -26.81
C GLU A 203 -5.24 3.83 -28.30
N GLU A 204 -4.92 5.07 -28.69
CA GLU A 204 -4.61 5.42 -30.07
C GLU A 204 -3.37 4.70 -30.61
N GLU A 205 -2.36 4.47 -29.76
CA GLU A 205 -1.18 3.70 -30.11
C GLU A 205 -1.51 2.22 -30.35
N LEU A 206 -2.25 1.59 -29.44
CA LEU A 206 -2.67 0.19 -29.57
C LEU A 206 -3.58 0.01 -30.80
N GLN A 207 -4.51 0.93 -31.05
CA GLN A 207 -5.36 0.90 -32.24
C GLN A 207 -4.53 0.99 -33.54
N ARG A 208 -3.48 1.82 -33.57
CA ARG A 208 -2.55 1.90 -34.71
C ARG A 208 -1.79 0.58 -34.89
N ALA A 209 -1.28 -0.02 -33.81
CA ALA A 209 -0.61 -1.31 -33.84
C ALA A 209 -1.53 -2.41 -34.40
N VAL A 210 -2.78 -2.50 -33.93
CA VAL A 210 -3.77 -3.46 -34.42
C VAL A 210 -4.05 -3.27 -35.91
N LYS A 211 -4.22 -2.03 -36.39
CA LYS A 211 -4.43 -1.74 -37.82
C LYS A 211 -3.22 -2.15 -38.66
N ALA A 212 -2.00 -1.92 -38.18
CA ALA A 212 -0.78 -2.32 -38.86
C ALA A 212 -0.65 -3.85 -38.97
N THR A 213 -1.01 -4.58 -37.92
CA THR A 213 -1.00 -6.06 -37.91
C THR A 213 -2.10 -6.66 -38.78
N ARG A 214 -3.28 -6.03 -38.83
CA ARG A 214 -4.42 -6.48 -39.65
C ARG A 214 -4.15 -6.40 -41.15
N ASN A 215 -3.26 -5.51 -41.59
CA ASN A 215 -2.79 -5.47 -42.99
C ASN A 215 -1.79 -6.61 -43.34
N ARG A 216 -1.36 -7.40 -42.35
CA ARG A 216 -0.46 -8.58 -42.52
C ARG A 216 -1.18 -9.89 -42.18
N GLN A 217 -2.46 -10.01 -42.53
CA GLN A 217 -3.22 -11.25 -42.32
C GLN A 217 -2.52 -12.44 -43.00
N GLY A 218 -1.95 -13.35 -42.19
CA GLY A 218 -1.27 -14.56 -42.64
C GLY A 218 0.17 -14.75 -42.12
N GLU A 219 0.80 -13.71 -41.58
CA GLU A 219 2.14 -13.83 -40.97
C GLU A 219 2.04 -14.07 -39.46
N PRO A 220 2.79 -15.03 -38.88
CA PRO A 220 2.84 -15.23 -37.45
C PRO A 220 3.43 -14.00 -36.75
N TRP A 221 2.80 -13.61 -35.63
CA TRP A 221 3.21 -12.46 -34.83
C TRP A 221 4.64 -12.63 -34.27
N ASP A 222 5.54 -11.69 -34.57
CA ASP A 222 6.94 -11.70 -34.10
C ASP A 222 7.11 -10.73 -32.91
N PRO A 223 7.49 -11.22 -31.71
CA PRO A 223 7.76 -10.40 -30.52
C PRO A 223 8.83 -9.31 -30.71
N LYS A 224 9.67 -9.36 -31.76
CA LYS A 224 10.73 -8.38 -32.01
C LYS A 224 10.24 -7.04 -32.55
N MET A 225 8.99 -6.93 -32.99
CA MET A 225 8.43 -5.69 -33.54
C MET A 225 8.19 -4.59 -32.49
N GLN A 226 8.35 -4.89 -31.20
CA GLN A 226 8.14 -3.96 -30.09
C GLN A 226 9.33 -3.04 -29.79
N LYS A 227 10.50 -3.23 -30.42
CA LYS A 227 11.67 -2.36 -30.23
C LYS A 227 11.84 -1.39 -31.40
N GLN A 228 11.03 -0.32 -31.45
CA GLN A 228 11.34 0.94 -32.12
C GLN A 228 10.66 2.10 -31.38
#